data_AF-A0AAE8QHA1-F1
#
_entry.id   AF-A0AAE8QHA1-F1
#
_cell.length_a   1.000
_cell.length_b   1.000
_cell.length_c   1.000
_cell.angle_alpha   90.00
_cell.angle_beta   90.00
_cell.angle_gamma   90.00
#
_symmetry.space_group_name_H-M   'P 1'
#
loop_
_entity.id
_entity.type
_entity.pdbx_description
1 polymer ?
#
loop_
_entity_poly.entity_id
_entity_poly.type
_entity_poly.pdbx_seq_one_letter_code
_entity_poly.pdbx_strand_id
1 'polypeptide(L)'
;MFKVIEGGRGQAVQMDDRSEEGRGPSKDDVRREAARRLNESGYHLSRIREFATGVPMLASLKYLSLQIDFAAETLSRLDPIPEDFHADGYWPAG
;
A
#
# COMPACT_ATOMS: atom_id res chain seq x y z
N MET A 1 22.31 35.95 -2.56
CA MET A 1 23.01 34.67 -2.30
C MET A 1 21.95 33.67 -1.85
N PHE A 2 21.63 32.66 -2.66
CA PHE A 2 20.54 31.72 -2.36
C PHE A 2 21.07 30.54 -1.53
N LYS A 3 20.43 30.24 -0.40
CA LYS A 3 20.70 29.04 0.40
C LYS A 3 19.95 27.86 -0.21
N VAL A 4 20.69 26.85 -0.65
CA VAL A 4 20.17 25.60 -1.22
C VAL A 4 19.71 24.68 -0.10
N ILE A 5 18.60 23.97 -0.31
CA ILE A 5 18.02 23.00 0.63
C ILE A 5 18.95 21.78 0.74
N GLU A 6 19.40 21.49 1.96
CA GLU A 6 20.09 20.25 2.29
C GLU A 6 19.03 19.17 2.60
N GLY A 7 18.63 18.44 1.56
CA GLY A 7 17.67 17.34 1.63
C GLY A 7 18.35 16.04 2.07
N GLY A 8 18.70 15.92 3.35
CA GLY A 8 19.16 14.68 3.95
C GLY A 8 18.02 13.84 4.50
N ARG A 9 17.17 13.22 3.66
CA ARG A 9 16.31 12.10 4.12
C ARG A 9 17.18 10.86 4.19
N GLY A 10 17.95 10.77 5.29
CA GLY A 10 18.65 9.56 5.68
C GLY A 10 17.66 8.42 5.81
N GLN A 11 17.63 7.57 4.79
CA GLN A 11 17.58 6.12 4.85
C GLN A 11 17.19 5.56 6.22
N ALA A 12 15.90 5.61 6.55
CA ALA A 12 15.33 4.66 7.49
C ALA A 12 15.24 3.33 6.75
N VAL A 13 16.38 2.64 6.65
CA VAL A 13 16.37 1.19 6.46
C VAL A 13 15.76 0.66 7.75
N GLN A 14 14.44 0.50 7.76
CA GLN A 14 13.82 -0.47 8.64
C GLN A 14 14.30 -1.84 8.14
N MET A 15 15.50 -2.21 8.56
CA MET A 15 15.80 -3.58 8.88
C MET A 15 14.92 -3.88 10.08
N ASP A 16 13.68 -4.27 9.81
CA ASP A 16 12.97 -5.08 10.79
C ASP A 16 13.21 -6.53 10.43
N ASP A 17 13.59 -7.23 11.48
CA ASP A 17 14.29 -8.47 11.50
C ASP A 17 13.41 -9.59 10.95
N ARG A 18 13.92 -10.31 9.96
CA ARG A 18 13.30 -11.58 9.55
C ARG A 18 13.61 -12.59 10.65
N SER A 19 12.68 -12.78 11.58
CA SER A 19 12.32 -14.09 12.21
C SER A 19 11.25 -13.91 13.30
N GLU A 20 10.00 -13.69 12.91
CA GLU A 20 8.81 -13.87 13.76
C GLU A 20 8.23 -15.27 13.51
N GLU A 21 9.03 -16.32 13.68
CA GLU A 21 8.55 -17.70 13.54
C GLU A 21 7.61 -18.03 14.71
N GLY A 22 6.32 -17.70 14.55
CA GLY A 22 5.25 -18.02 15.50
C GLY A 22 4.24 -16.90 15.76
N ARG A 23 4.46 -15.68 15.25
CA ARG A 23 3.48 -14.60 15.35
C ARG A 23 2.62 -14.60 14.10
N GLY A 24 1.31 -14.85 14.26
CA GLY A 24 0.35 -14.73 13.17
C GLY A 24 0.33 -13.32 12.58
N PRO A 25 -0.27 -13.12 11.39
CA PRO A 25 -0.20 -11.87 10.66
C PRO A 25 -0.67 -10.67 11.48
N SER A 26 0.04 -9.55 11.32
CA SER A 26 -0.28 -8.30 11.99
C SER A 26 -1.04 -7.33 11.07
N LYS A 27 -1.63 -6.30 11.67
CA LYS A 27 -2.26 -5.20 10.91
C LYS A 27 -1.26 -4.49 10.00
N ASP A 28 0.03 -4.47 10.37
CA ASP A 28 1.08 -3.89 9.53
C ASP A 28 1.41 -4.76 8.32
N ASP A 29 1.28 -6.09 8.43
CA ASP A 29 1.38 -7.00 7.29
C ASP A 29 0.27 -6.75 6.27
N VAL A 30 -0.96 -6.58 6.75
CA VAL A 30 -2.12 -6.22 5.90
C VAL A 30 -1.90 -4.87 5.20
N ARG A 31 -1.39 -3.86 5.92
CA ARG A 31 -1.07 -2.54 5.33
C ARG A 31 0.03 -2.63 4.27
N ARG A 32 1.08 -3.41 4.53
CA ARG A 32 2.16 -3.66 3.55
C ARG A 32 1.61 -4.30 2.28
N GLU A 33 0.70 -5.26 2.44
CA GLU A 33 0.10 -5.94 1.29
C GLU A 33 -0.84 -5.06 0.47
N ALA A 34 -1.64 -4.21 1.14
CA ALA A 34 -2.44 -3.20 0.48
C ALA A 34 -1.57 -2.22 -0.33
N ALA A 35 -0.47 -1.75 0.25
CA ALA A 35 0.50 -0.89 -0.44
C ALA A 35 1.14 -1.61 -1.64
N ARG A 36 1.50 -2.89 -1.50
CA ARG A 36 2.04 -3.69 -2.61
C ARG A 36 1.04 -3.76 -3.78
N ARG A 37 -0.21 -4.15 -3.53
CA ARG A 37 -1.26 -4.21 -4.56
C ARG A 37 -1.53 -2.86 -5.22
N LEU A 38 -1.56 -1.78 -4.44
CA LEU A 38 -1.75 -0.44 -4.99
C LEU A 38 -0.58 -0.01 -5.87
N ASN A 39 0.66 -0.35 -5.50
CA ASN A 39 1.85 -0.11 -6.32
C ASN A 39 1.80 -0.88 -7.65
N GLU A 40 1.41 -2.15 -7.61
CA GLU A 40 1.32 -3.02 -8.79
C GLU A 40 0.18 -2.61 -9.74
N SER A 41 -0.88 -1.94 -9.25
CA SER A 41 -2.02 -1.50 -10.06
C SER A 41 -1.72 -0.35 -11.04
N GLY A 42 -0.58 0.32 -10.92
CA GLY A 42 -0.28 1.55 -11.69
C GLY A 42 -1.04 2.79 -11.22
N TYR A 43 -1.71 2.72 -10.06
CA TYR A 43 -2.43 3.84 -9.46
C TYR A 43 -1.55 5.07 -9.26
N HIS A 44 -0.38 4.91 -8.63
CA HIS A 44 0.49 6.03 -8.31
C HIS A 44 0.99 6.76 -9.55
N LEU A 45 1.37 6.02 -10.59
CA LEU A 45 1.77 6.60 -11.87
C LEU A 45 0.63 7.41 -12.49
N SER A 46 -0.57 6.84 -12.51
CA SER A 46 -1.76 7.51 -13.05
C SER A 46 -2.13 8.76 -12.24
N ARG A 47 -1.88 8.75 -10.92
CA ARG A 47 -2.14 9.88 -10.03
C ARG A 47 -1.17 11.02 -10.26
N ILE A 48 0.11 10.69 -10.45
CA ILE A 48 1.15 11.67 -10.80
C ILE A 48 0.82 12.31 -12.15
N ARG A 49 0.38 11.51 -13.13
CA ARG A 49 -0.04 12.04 -14.44
C ARG A 49 -1.23 12.98 -14.34
N GLU A 50 -2.27 12.61 -13.59
CA GLU A 50 -3.44 13.48 -13.36
C GLU A 50 -3.01 14.80 -12.74
N PHE A 51 -2.15 14.76 -11.72
CA PHE A 51 -1.61 15.96 -11.09
C PHE A 51 -0.80 16.84 -12.06
N ALA A 52 0.11 16.24 -12.83
CA ALA A 52 1.01 16.98 -13.71
C ALA A 52 0.31 17.57 -14.95
N THR A 53 -0.74 16.91 -15.44
CA THR A 53 -1.37 17.23 -16.74
C THR A 53 -2.79 17.78 -16.62
N GLY A 54 -3.42 17.65 -15.45
CA GLY A 54 -4.84 17.93 -15.25
C GLY A 54 -5.79 16.94 -15.92
N VAL A 55 -5.27 15.95 -16.66
CA VAL A 55 -6.09 14.91 -17.31
C VAL A 55 -6.58 13.93 -16.25
N PRO A 56 -7.90 13.72 -16.09
CA PRO A 56 -8.42 12.85 -15.06
C PRO A 56 -7.86 11.42 -15.14
N MET A 57 -7.54 10.85 -13.98
CA MET A 57 -7.22 9.42 -13.87
C MET A 57 -8.46 8.57 -14.20
N LEU A 58 -8.23 7.39 -14.79
CA LEU A 58 -9.26 6.37 -15.00
C LEU A 58 -10.03 6.08 -13.71
N ALA A 59 -11.36 6.13 -13.80
CA ALA A 59 -12.24 5.89 -12.66
C ALA A 59 -12.03 4.49 -12.04
N SER A 60 -11.74 3.48 -12.86
CA SER A 60 -11.43 2.12 -12.40
C SER A 60 -10.27 2.07 -11.40
N LEU A 61 -9.20 2.86 -11.63
CA LEU A 61 -8.06 2.93 -10.71
C LEU A 61 -8.43 3.64 -9.39
N LYS A 62 -9.29 4.65 -9.44
CA LYS A 62 -9.82 5.31 -8.23
C LYS A 62 -10.70 4.36 -7.41
N TYR A 63 -11.53 3.56 -8.07
CA TYR A 63 -12.35 2.56 -7.40
C TYR A 63 -11.51 1.41 -6.85
N LEU A 64 -10.50 0.94 -7.59
CA LEU A 64 -9.59 -0.09 -7.13
C LEU A 64 -8.86 0.34 -5.85
N SER A 65 -8.35 1.58 -5.77
CA SER A 65 -7.70 2.05 -4.54
C SER A 65 -8.65 2.03 -3.34
N LEU A 66 -9.90 2.47 -3.54
CA LEU A 66 -10.92 2.45 -2.49
C LEU A 66 -11.25 1.03 -2.02
N GLN A 67 -11.33 0.07 -2.96
CA GLN A 67 -11.58 -1.33 -2.64
C GLN A 67 -10.42 -1.98 -1.89
N ILE A 68 -9.18 -1.67 -2.27
CA ILE A 68 -7.98 -2.13 -1.56
C ILE A 68 -7.96 -1.59 -0.12
N ASP A 69 -8.23 -0.29 0.05
CA ASP A 69 -8.28 0.33 1.39
C ASP A 69 -9.36 -0.32 2.26
N PHE A 70 -10.55 -0.56 1.71
CA PHE A 70 -11.65 -1.23 2.40
C PHE A 70 -11.31 -2.67 2.80
N ALA A 71 -10.70 -3.44 1.89
CA ALA A 71 -10.26 -4.81 2.17
C ALA A 71 -9.22 -4.82 3.30
N ALA A 72 -8.23 -3.93 3.24
CA ALA A 72 -7.20 -3.81 4.27
C ALA A 72 -7.78 -3.45 5.64
N GLU A 73 -8.74 -2.51 5.67
CA GLU A 73 -9.43 -2.10 6.90
C GLU A 73 -10.25 -3.24 7.50
N THR A 74 -10.91 -4.03 6.65
CA THR A 74 -11.73 -5.18 7.05
C THR A 74 -10.86 -6.31 7.59
N LEU A 75 -9.80 -6.69 6.87
CA LEU A 75 -8.83 -7.70 7.31
C LEU A 75 -8.16 -7.30 8.62
N SER A 76 -7.81 -6.02 8.80
CA SER A 76 -7.17 -5.50 10.03
C SER A 76 -8.07 -5.56 11.27
N ARG A 77 -9.37 -5.83 11.12
CA ARG A 77 -10.31 -6.01 12.23
C ARG A 77 -10.50 -7.47 12.64
N LEU A 78 -10.02 -8.42 11.84
CA LEU A 78 -10.10 -9.83 12.16
C LEU A 78 -9.13 -10.17 13.30
N ASP A 79 -9.57 -11.04 14.20
CA ASP A 79 -8.78 -11.55 15.32
C ASP A 79 -9.04 -13.05 15.49
N PRO A 80 -8.12 -13.94 15.06
CA PRO A 80 -6.84 -13.62 14.40
C PRO A 80 -7.02 -13.16 12.93
N ILE A 81 -6.04 -12.43 12.40
CA ILE A 81 -5.93 -12.18 10.96
C ILE A 81 -5.62 -13.52 10.26
N PRO A 82 -6.28 -13.87 9.13
CA PRO A 82 -6.00 -15.12 8.42
C PRO A 82 -4.55 -15.22 7.97
N GLU A 83 -3.92 -16.38 8.17
CA GLU A 83 -2.54 -16.66 7.72
C GLU A 83 -2.37 -16.48 6.21
N ASP A 84 -3.43 -16.76 5.46
CA ASP A 84 -3.51 -16.64 4.00
C ASP A 84 -4.13 -15.30 3.55
N PHE A 85 -4.10 -14.25 4.38
CA PHE A 85 -4.71 -12.96 4.04
C PHE A 85 -4.24 -12.36 2.71
N HIS A 86 -3.09 -12.79 2.18
CA HIS A 86 -2.59 -12.39 0.85
C HIS A 86 -3.37 -13.00 -0.32
N ALA A 87 -4.23 -14.00 -0.09
CA ALA A 87 -4.97 -14.69 -1.14
C ALA A 87 -5.93 -13.75 -1.85
N ASP A 88 -6.04 -13.88 -3.17
CA ASP A 88 -6.85 -12.99 -4.00
C ASP A 88 -8.35 -13.03 -3.67
N GLY A 89 -8.83 -14.06 -2.95
CA GLY A 89 -10.20 -14.10 -2.44
C GLY A 89 -10.55 -13.01 -1.42
N TYR A 90 -9.54 -12.41 -0.77
CA TYR A 90 -9.71 -11.31 0.20
C TYR A 90 -9.59 -9.92 -0.43
N TRP A 91 -9.03 -9.81 -1.63
CA TRP A 91 -8.68 -8.54 -2.26
C TRP A 91 -9.48 -8.34 -3.56
N PRO A 92 -9.71 -7.10 -4.00
CA PRO A 92 -10.32 -6.86 -5.30
C PRO A 92 -9.42 -7.42 -6.41
N ALA A 93 -10.03 -8.12 -7.37
CA ALA A 93 -9.36 -8.50 -8.61
C ALA A 93 -9.07 -7.24 -9.45
N GLY A 94 -7.85 -7.16 -10.01
CA GLY A 94 -7.44 -6.11 -10.94
C GLY A 94 -7.97 -6.32 -12.36
#